data_AF-A0A6J7E010-F1
#
_entry.id   AF-A0A6J7E010-F1
#
_cell.length_a   1.000
_cell.length_b   1.000
_cell.length_c   1.000
_cell.angle_alpha   90.00
_cell.angle_beta   90.00
_cell.angle_gamma   90.00
#
_symmetry.space_group_name_H-M   'P 1'
#
loop_
_entity.id
_entity.type
_entity.pdbx_description
1 polymer ?
#
loop_
_entity_poly.entity_id
_entity_poly.type
_entity_poly.pdbx_seq_one_letter_code
_entity_poly.pdbx_strand_id
1 'polypeptide(L)'
;MVDNGFKEVYQIEGGIAKYGKKYGDKGLWEGSLYTFDGRMAIDFSSKAKIIGECEACNAPTKQFYNCARKACHELVLLCEDCSKIDVSKSCIHDSNRAYDSEMVG
;
A
#
# COMPACT_ATOMS: atom_id res chain seq x y z
N MET A 1 -7.93 -5.28 -22.56
CA MET A 1 -7.17 -4.24 -23.31
C MET A 1 -6.89 -4.71 -24.73
N VAL A 2 -6.21 -5.84 -24.92
CA VAL A 2 -6.01 -6.44 -26.25
C VAL A 2 -7.36 -6.69 -26.95
N ASP A 3 -8.32 -7.28 -26.24
CA ASP A 3 -9.67 -7.56 -26.77
C ASP A 3 -10.49 -6.30 -27.08
N ASN A 4 -10.07 -5.14 -26.57
CA ASN A 4 -10.66 -3.83 -26.88
C ASN A 4 -9.94 -3.12 -28.04
N GLY A 5 -9.10 -3.83 -28.80
CA GLY A 5 -8.45 -3.33 -30.03
C GLY A 5 -7.10 -2.62 -29.84
N PHE A 6 -6.55 -2.58 -28.61
CA PHE A 6 -5.23 -2.01 -28.36
C PHE A 6 -4.12 -2.95 -28.87
N LYS A 7 -3.24 -2.43 -29.74
CA LYS A 7 -2.19 -3.21 -30.39
C LYS A 7 -0.87 -3.27 -29.62
N GLU A 8 -0.57 -2.23 -28.84
CA GLU A 8 0.70 -2.09 -28.11
C GLU A 8 0.45 -2.17 -26.61
N VAL A 9 0.18 -3.38 -26.13
CA VAL A 9 -0.04 -3.68 -24.71
C VAL A 9 1.13 -4.51 -24.22
N TYR A 10 1.81 -4.02 -23.18
CA TYR A 10 2.96 -4.68 -22.57
C TYR A 10 2.70 -4.93 -21.09
N GLN A 11 3.27 -6.01 -20.56
CA GLN A 11 3.21 -6.37 -19.15
C GLN A 11 4.64 -6.61 -18.62
N ILE A 12 4.87 -6.23 -17.37
CA ILE A 12 6.14 -6.53 -16.70
C ILE A 12 6.15 -8.03 -16.38
N GLU A 13 7.03 -8.78 -17.03
CA GLU A 13 7.17 -10.22 -16.80
C GLU A 13 7.54 -10.50 -15.33
N GLY A 14 6.69 -11.24 -14.61
CA GLY A 14 6.85 -11.52 -13.18
C GLY A 14 6.53 -10.33 -12.24
N GLY A 15 5.99 -9.24 -12.79
CA GLY A 15 5.45 -8.11 -12.04
C GLY A 15 6.48 -7.31 -11.23
N ILE A 16 5.95 -6.38 -10.43
CA ILE A 16 6.75 -5.44 -9.63
C ILE A 16 7.62 -6.13 -8.58
N ALA A 17 7.22 -7.30 -8.07
CA ALA A 17 8.02 -8.05 -7.10
C ALA A 17 9.31 -8.61 -7.72
N LYS A 18 9.25 -9.17 -8.94
CA LYS A 18 10.45 -9.65 -9.66
C LYS A 18 11.33 -8.47 -10.08
N TYR A 19 10.72 -7.38 -10.53
CA TYR A 19 11.43 -6.14 -10.88
C TYR A 19 12.20 -5.57 -9.68
N GLY A 20 11.53 -5.35 -8.55
CA GLY A 20 12.13 -4.78 -7.35
C GLY A 20 13.23 -5.65 -6.76
N LYS A 21 13.08 -6.99 -6.77
CA LYS A 21 14.16 -7.91 -6.38
C LYS A 21 15.39 -7.82 -7.28
N LYS A 22 15.21 -7.60 -8.58
CA LYS A 22 16.32 -7.55 -9.55
C LYS A 22 17.05 -6.21 -9.53
N TYR A 23 16.31 -5.10 -9.45
CA TYR A 23 16.86 -3.76 -9.65
C TYR A 23 16.94 -2.95 -8.35
N GLY A 24 16.05 -3.17 -7.38
CA GLY A 24 15.97 -2.39 -6.15
C GLY A 24 16.01 -0.88 -6.42
N ASP A 25 16.79 -0.15 -5.61
CA ASP A 25 16.99 1.30 -5.77
C ASP A 25 17.91 1.69 -6.92
N LYS A 26 18.46 0.73 -7.67
CA LYS A 26 19.16 1.00 -8.94
C LYS A 26 18.19 1.07 -10.12
N GLY A 27 16.94 0.63 -9.92
CA GLY A 27 15.86 0.73 -10.91
C GLY A 27 15.04 1.99 -10.74
N LEU A 28 13.83 1.96 -11.29
CA LEU A 28 12.82 3.03 -11.17
C LEU A 28 11.85 2.80 -10.00
N TRP A 29 12.12 1.81 -9.15
CA TRP A 29 11.29 1.54 -7.99
C TRP A 29 11.64 2.50 -6.84
N GLU A 30 10.62 3.03 -6.16
CA GLU A 30 10.78 3.85 -4.97
C GLU A 30 9.80 3.41 -3.88
N GLY A 31 10.25 3.35 -2.63
CA GLY A 31 9.40 3.00 -1.49
C GLY A 31 9.37 1.51 -1.13
N SER A 32 8.46 1.18 -0.22
CA SER A 32 8.16 -0.19 0.18
C SER A 32 7.07 -0.78 -0.72
N LEU A 33 7.18 -2.07 -1.05
CA LEU A 33 6.10 -2.79 -1.73
C LEU A 33 5.05 -3.22 -0.70
N TYR A 34 3.82 -2.73 -0.86
CA TYR A 34 2.69 -3.25 -0.09
C TYR A 34 2.38 -4.71 -0.47
N THR A 35 2.13 -5.54 0.53
CA THR A 35 1.82 -6.97 0.36
C THR A 35 0.51 -7.34 1.06
N PHE A 36 -0.31 -8.16 0.42
CA PHE A 36 -1.60 -8.63 0.94
C PHE A 36 -1.48 -9.78 1.96
N ASP A 37 -0.43 -9.76 2.77
CA ASP A 37 -0.22 -10.70 3.87
C ASP A 37 0.29 -9.97 5.12
N GLY A 38 0.52 -10.70 6.21
CA GLY A 38 0.88 -10.13 7.51
C GLY A 38 2.18 -9.31 7.53
N ARG A 39 2.98 -9.31 6.47
CA ARG A 39 4.15 -8.43 6.36
C ARG A 39 3.77 -6.97 6.11
N MET A 40 2.62 -6.73 5.48
CA MET A 40 2.07 -5.43 5.04
C MET A 40 2.95 -4.65 4.05
N ALA A 41 4.24 -4.52 4.32
CA ALA A 41 5.19 -3.80 3.47
C ALA A 41 6.55 -4.52 3.48
N ILE A 42 7.17 -4.64 2.31
CA ILE A 42 8.54 -5.14 2.16
C ILE A 42 9.43 -4.10 1.50
N ASP A 43 10.67 -4.00 1.97
CA ASP A 43 11.69 -3.21 1.28
C ASP A 43 12.55 -4.15 0.43
N PHE A 44 12.93 -3.70 -0.76
CA PHE A 44 13.90 -4.43 -1.59
C PHE A 44 15.35 -4.19 -1.17
N SER A 45 15.60 -3.19 -0.33
CA SER A 45 16.93 -2.88 0.23
C SER A 45 16.82 -2.09 1.53
N SER A 46 17.93 -1.92 2.25
CA SER A 46 18.02 -1.04 3.42
C SER A 46 18.01 0.46 3.10
N LYS A 47 18.03 0.85 1.82
CA LYS A 47 18.02 2.24 1.34
C LYS A 47 16.66 2.69 0.83
N ALA A 48 15.64 1.83 0.92
CA ALA A 48 14.30 2.15 0.48
C ALA A 48 13.82 3.45 1.15
N LYS A 49 13.39 4.41 0.32
CA LYS A 49 12.85 5.67 0.82
C LYS A 49 11.51 5.44 1.51
N ILE A 50 11.21 6.25 2.52
CA ILE A 50 9.86 6.31 3.08
C ILE A 50 9.08 7.36 2.28
N ILE A 51 8.13 6.90 1.47
CA ILE A 51 7.29 7.75 0.62
C ILE A 51 5.89 8.01 1.18
N GLY A 52 5.55 7.32 2.27
CA GLY A 52 4.25 7.47 2.94
C GLY A 52 4.31 8.49 4.06
N GLU A 53 3.16 9.08 4.36
CA GLU A 53 2.99 10.09 5.39
C GLU A 53 1.91 9.63 6.37
N CYS A 54 2.15 9.82 7.66
CA CYS A 54 1.20 9.49 8.70
C CYS A 54 -0.06 10.34 8.53
N GLU A 55 -1.22 9.70 8.40
CA GLU A 55 -2.50 10.40 8.19
C GLU A 55 -2.89 11.29 9.39
N ALA A 56 -2.31 11.06 10.57
CA ALA A 56 -2.59 11.84 11.78
C ALA A 56 -1.65 13.04 11.98
N CYS A 57 -0.40 12.98 11.51
CA CYS A 57 0.61 14.00 11.84
C CYS A 57 1.60 14.33 10.72
N ASN A 58 1.44 13.73 9.53
CA ASN A 58 2.29 13.85 8.36
C ASN A 58 3.75 13.40 8.55
N ALA A 59 4.08 12.75 9.67
CA ALA A 59 5.41 12.18 9.86
C ALA A 59 5.66 11.05 8.84
N PRO A 60 6.88 10.91 8.29
CA PRO A 60 7.19 9.83 7.35
C PRO A 60 6.92 8.46 7.95
N THR A 61 6.14 7.63 7.27
CA THR A 61 5.87 6.25 7.68
C THR A 61 5.55 5.37 6.48
N LYS A 62 5.71 4.07 6.67
CA LYS A 62 5.31 3.02 5.74
C LYS A 62 4.41 1.97 6.39
N GLN A 63 4.02 2.21 7.65
CA GLN A 63 3.34 1.23 8.48
C GLN A 63 1.83 1.36 8.36
N PHE A 64 1.21 0.29 7.87
CA PHE A 64 -0.24 0.17 7.83
C PHE A 64 -0.77 -0.49 9.10
N TYR A 65 -1.91 0.01 9.57
CA TYR A 65 -2.66 -0.55 10.68
C TYR A 65 -4.12 -0.75 10.27
N ASN A 66 -4.77 -1.75 10.84
CA ASN A 66 -6.21 -1.88 10.66
C ASN A 66 -6.94 -0.73 11.35
N CYS A 67 -8.02 -0.25 10.71
CA CYS A 67 -9.01 0.56 11.38
C CYS A 67 -9.48 -0.12 12.69
N ALA A 68 -9.70 0.66 13.75
CA ALA A 68 -10.15 0.14 15.04
C ALA A 68 -11.57 -0.46 14.97
N ARG A 69 -12.38 -0.07 13.98
CA ARG A 69 -13.71 -0.64 13.77
C ARG A 69 -13.57 -2.02 13.11
N LYS A 70 -13.90 -3.10 13.82
CA LYS A 70 -13.80 -4.49 13.32
C LYS A 70 -14.52 -4.77 11.99
N ALA A 71 -15.62 -4.07 11.72
CA ALA A 71 -16.37 -4.21 10.47
C ALA A 71 -15.76 -3.39 9.31
N CYS A 72 -14.76 -2.56 9.58
CA CYS A 72 -14.03 -1.80 8.59
C CYS A 72 -12.75 -2.58 8.25
N HIS A 73 -12.54 -2.83 6.96
CA HIS A 73 -11.36 -3.52 6.44
C HIS A 73 -10.36 -2.55 5.79
N GLU A 74 -10.53 -1.26 6.02
CA GLU A 74 -9.61 -0.23 5.56
C GLU A 74 -8.36 -0.19 6.43
N LEU A 75 -7.25 0.16 5.79
CA LEU A 75 -5.95 0.36 6.43
C LEU A 75 -5.67 1.84 6.58
N VAL A 76 -5.11 2.21 7.73
CA VAL A 76 -4.60 3.56 8.02
C VAL A 76 -3.08 3.55 8.07
N LEU A 77 -2.47 4.55 7.45
CA LEU A 77 -1.03 4.75 7.44
C LEU A 77 -0.64 5.63 8.64
N LEU A 78 0.00 5.05 9.65
CA LEU A 78 0.37 5.76 10.88
C LEU A 78 1.85 5.61 11.20
N CYS A 79 2.45 6.64 11.82
CA CYS A 79 3.75 6.48 12.46
C CYS A 79 3.62 5.69 13.75
N GLU A 80 4.74 5.22 14.30
CA GLU A 80 4.75 4.41 15.52
C GLU A 80 4.03 5.11 16.69
N ASP A 81 4.23 6.43 16.85
CA ASP A 81 3.65 7.18 17.95
C ASP A 81 2.13 7.35 17.81
N CYS A 82 1.65 7.76 16.63
CA CYS A 82 0.20 7.88 16.39
C CYS A 82 -0.51 6.52 16.43
N SER A 83 0.18 5.42 16.11
CA SER A 83 -0.41 4.08 16.21
C SER A 83 -0.79 3.69 17.64
N LYS A 84 -0.21 4.33 18.65
CA LYS A 84 -0.49 4.08 20.08
C LYS A 84 -1.67 4.90 20.59
N ILE A 85 -2.22 5.81 19.76
CA ILE A 85 -3.37 6.65 20.10
C ILE A 85 -4.62 6.05 19.46
N ASP A 86 -5.58 5.62 20.28
CA ASP A 86 -6.79 4.95 19.78
C ASP A 86 -7.57 5.78 18.75
N VAL A 87 -7.62 7.10 18.94
CA VAL A 87 -8.35 8.02 18.04
C VAL A 87 -7.73 8.07 16.65
N SER A 88 -6.42 7.85 16.53
CA SER A 88 -5.72 7.84 15.24
C SER A 88 -6.06 6.62 14.38
N LYS A 89 -6.63 5.56 14.98
CA LYS A 89 -7.17 4.40 14.27
C LYS A 89 -8.69 4.47 14.08
N SER A 90 -9.30 5.61 14.41
CA SER A 90 -10.75 5.77 14.30
C SER A 90 -11.22 5.66 12.85
N CYS A 91 -12.47 5.24 12.68
CA CYS A 91 -13.08 5.05 11.36
C CYS A 91 -13.54 6.41 10.81
N ILE A 92 -12.63 7.16 10.20
CA ILE A 92 -12.91 8.42 9.48
C ILE A 92 -13.09 8.23 7.97
N HIS A 93 -12.92 7.00 7.49
CA HIS A 93 -13.12 6.63 6.09
C HIS A 93 -14.59 6.75 5.71
N ASP A 94 -14.85 7.01 4.43
CA ASP A 94 -16.19 7.05 3.88
C ASP A 94 -16.93 5.71 4.14
N SER A 95 -17.94 5.75 5.00
CA SER A 95 -18.76 4.58 5.35
C SER A 95 -19.60 4.06 4.19
N ASN A 96 -19.71 4.83 3.10
CA ASN A 96 -20.41 4.46 1.87
C ASN A 96 -19.47 3.93 0.78
N ARG A 97 -18.17 3.77 1.06
CA ARG A 97 -17.33 2.86 0.28
C ARG A 97 -17.82 1.44 0.54
N ALA A 98 -18.91 1.11 -0.12
CA ALA A 98 -19.41 -0.25 -0.20
C ALA A 98 -18.30 -1.12 -0.77
N TYR A 99 -18.18 -2.33 -0.24
CA TYR A 99 -17.43 -3.39 -0.87
C TYR A 99 -17.98 -3.57 -2.29
N ASP A 100 -17.26 -3.03 -3.27
CA ASP A 100 -17.59 -3.23 -4.68
C ASP A 100 -16.93 -4.53 -5.13
N SER A 101 -17.73 -5.59 -5.17
CA SER A 101 -17.29 -6.89 -5.64
C SER A 101 -16.82 -6.88 -7.10
N GLU A 102 -17.13 -5.83 -7.88
CA GLU A 102 -16.66 -5.69 -9.26
C GLU A 102 -15.21 -5.20 -9.36
N MET A 103 -14.63 -4.65 -8.28
CA MET A 103 -13.23 -4.19 -8.25
C MET A 103 -12.23 -5.25 -7.73
N VAL A 104 -12.71 -6.41 -7.32
CA VAL A 104 -11.88 -7.59 -7.06
C VAL A 104 -12.05 -8.51 -8.26
N GLY A 105 -11.09 -8.45 -9.18
CA GLY A 105 -11.09 -9.25 -10.41
C GLY A 105 -11.20 -10.75 -10.19
#